data_AF-A0A3N8EBP5-F1
#
_entry.id   AF-A0A3N8EBP5-F1
#
_cell.length_a   1.000
_cell.length_b   1.000
_cell.length_c   1.000
_cell.angle_alpha   90.00
_cell.angle_beta   90.00
_cell.angle_gamma   90.00
#
_symmetry.space_group_name_H-M   'P 1'
#
loop_
_entity.id
_entity.type
_entity.pdbx_description
1 polymer ?
#
loop_
_entity_poly.entity_id
_entity_poly.type
_entity_poly.pdbx_seq_one_letter_code
_entity_poly.pdbx_strand_id
1 'polypeptide(L)'
;MPGSPKTRDSTRLRGFFRFGRSQVEPGKPQKSGVRSGVRFADLGVSRRQGPTSEGELPELLAAIEGYDGDRRTKLALRLLSLTFVRTIELRFAEWSEFDLERAEWRIPAPRMKMRQPHIVPLSKQAIAVIQAIRSATTNKRWLLPSPRNSEQPISENTILYALYRMGFHGRMTGHGFRGLASTILNERGFNPDWIERQLAHTEQNSIRAAYNHAQHLPERHRMMQWWADYLDQ
;
A
#
# COMPACT_ATOMS: atom_id res chain seq x y z
N MET A 1 -3.62 52.55 -41.28
CA MET A 1 -4.89 52.60 -42.02
C MET A 1 -5.59 51.23 -41.92
N PRO A 2 -6.94 51.15 -42.01
CA PRO A 2 -7.73 50.57 -40.91
C PRO A 2 -8.53 49.29 -41.29
N GLY A 3 -9.22 48.60 -40.37
CA GLY A 3 -9.27 48.76 -38.91
C GLY A 3 -10.49 48.08 -38.24
N SER A 4 -10.75 48.45 -36.98
CA SER A 4 -11.92 48.07 -36.14
C SER A 4 -13.20 48.85 -36.53
N PRO A 5 -14.34 48.88 -35.77
CA PRO A 5 -14.74 48.20 -34.51
C PRO A 5 -16.10 47.40 -34.66
N LYS A 6 -17.24 47.46 -33.92
CA LYS A 6 -17.76 48.29 -32.80
C LYS A 6 -19.06 47.78 -32.09
N THR A 7 -18.95 47.20 -30.87
CA THR A 7 -20.00 47.20 -29.79
C THR A 7 -21.37 46.51 -30.10
N ARG A 8 -22.42 46.39 -29.25
CA ARG A 8 -22.83 46.86 -27.88
C ARG A 8 -23.84 45.80 -27.33
N ASP A 9 -23.81 45.33 -26.07
CA ASP A 9 -24.45 45.90 -24.85
C ASP A 9 -25.99 46.12 -24.92
N SER A 10 -26.73 45.58 -23.93
CA SER A 10 -27.87 46.27 -23.30
C SER A 10 -28.33 45.61 -21.97
N THR A 11 -28.80 46.44 -21.02
CA THR A 11 -29.35 46.07 -19.70
C THR A 11 -30.78 46.60 -19.53
N ARG A 12 -31.73 45.81 -18.96
CA ARG A 12 -33.06 46.26 -18.42
C ARG A 12 -33.81 45.13 -17.68
N LEU A 13 -34.83 45.34 -16.82
CA LEU A 13 -34.99 46.23 -15.63
C LEU A 13 -36.40 46.03 -14.95
N ARG A 14 -36.45 45.78 -13.61
CA ARG A 14 -37.51 46.12 -12.59
C ARG A 14 -38.98 45.58 -12.67
N GLY A 15 -39.59 45.44 -11.46
CA GLY A 15 -41.03 45.23 -11.14
C GLY A 15 -41.19 44.21 -9.98
N PHE A 16 -41.73 44.42 -8.77
CA PHE A 16 -42.87 45.20 -8.20
C PHE A 16 -44.27 44.76 -8.74
N PHE A 17 -45.35 44.59 -7.94
CA PHE A 17 -45.65 44.98 -6.54
C PHE A 17 -46.80 44.13 -5.88
N ARG A 18 -46.75 43.94 -4.53
CA ARG A 18 -47.85 43.87 -3.51
C ARG A 18 -49.09 42.91 -3.61
N PHE A 19 -49.22 42.09 -2.55
CA PHE A 19 -50.36 41.92 -1.59
C PHE A 19 -51.78 41.47 -2.00
N GLY A 20 -52.33 40.54 -1.21
CA GLY A 20 -53.76 40.19 -1.10
C GLY A 20 -54.07 39.42 0.22
N ARG A 21 -55.34 39.29 0.61
CA ARG A 21 -55.84 38.56 1.81
C ARG A 21 -57.29 38.06 1.54
N SER A 22 -58.07 37.39 2.41
CA SER A 22 -57.96 36.95 3.84
C SER A 22 -59.07 35.92 4.17
N GLN A 23 -58.89 35.12 5.25
CA GLN A 23 -59.95 34.40 6.02
C GLN A 23 -60.62 33.19 5.29
N VAL A 24 -61.24 32.16 5.93
CA VAL A 24 -61.33 31.68 7.34
C VAL A 24 -61.80 30.20 7.38
N GLU A 25 -61.27 29.38 8.32
CA GLU A 25 -61.80 28.15 9.02
C GLU A 25 -62.61 27.05 8.27
N PRO A 26 -63.05 25.91 8.89
CA PRO A 26 -62.80 25.32 10.22
C PRO A 26 -62.11 23.93 10.20
N GLY A 27 -62.07 23.19 11.32
CA GLY A 27 -61.26 21.95 11.47
C GLY A 27 -61.86 20.80 12.30
N LYS A 28 -60.97 20.04 12.98
CA LYS A 28 -61.12 18.68 13.60
C LYS A 28 -60.95 17.51 12.59
N PRO A 29 -60.56 16.29 13.03
CA PRO A 29 -60.32 15.83 14.40
C PRO A 29 -58.87 15.46 14.75
N GLN A 30 -58.58 15.41 16.04
CA GLN A 30 -57.37 14.83 16.60
C GLN A 30 -57.49 13.29 16.61
N LYS A 31 -56.48 12.56 16.13
CA LYS A 31 -56.30 11.13 16.42
C LYS A 31 -54.87 10.85 16.84
N SER A 32 -54.72 10.27 18.03
CA SER A 32 -53.46 9.73 18.52
C SER A 32 -53.05 8.52 17.69
N GLY A 33 -51.78 8.48 17.30
CA GLY A 33 -51.19 7.38 16.56
C GLY A 33 -49.68 7.40 16.76
N VAL A 34 -49.19 6.53 17.65
CA VAL A 34 -47.75 6.44 17.96
C VAL A 34 -47.01 5.94 16.73
N ARG A 35 -46.34 6.85 16.02
CA ARG A 35 -45.31 6.49 15.05
C ARG A 35 -43.95 6.61 15.72
N SER A 36 -43.36 5.46 16.04
CA SER A 36 -41.97 5.35 16.46
C SER A 36 -41.07 5.99 15.40
N GLY A 37 -40.44 7.11 15.76
CA GLY A 37 -39.45 7.76 14.91
C GLY A 37 -38.20 6.90 14.86
N VAL A 38 -38.08 6.04 13.85
CA VAL A 38 -36.82 5.37 13.52
C VAL A 38 -35.79 6.46 13.23
N ARG A 39 -34.84 6.64 14.14
CA ARG A 39 -33.72 7.57 13.93
C ARG A 39 -32.84 6.98 12.84
N PHE A 40 -32.67 7.71 11.74
CA PHE A 40 -31.70 7.38 10.68
C PHE A 40 -30.25 7.69 11.16
N ALA A 41 -29.87 7.08 12.29
CA ALA A 41 -28.59 7.26 12.97
C ALA A 41 -27.90 5.91 13.26
N ASP A 42 -28.67 4.83 13.45
CA ASP A 42 -28.14 3.50 13.77
C ASP A 42 -27.80 2.64 12.54
N LEU A 43 -27.81 3.24 11.34
CA LEU A 43 -27.06 2.70 10.20
C LEU A 43 -25.57 2.97 10.46
N GLY A 44 -24.93 2.06 11.17
CA GLY A 44 -23.54 2.16 11.59
C GLY A 44 -22.59 2.36 10.41
N VAL A 45 -22.28 3.63 10.12
CA VAL A 45 -21.24 4.01 9.17
C VAL A 45 -19.91 3.55 9.76
N SER A 46 -19.45 2.38 9.32
CA SER A 46 -18.12 1.87 9.65
C SER A 46 -17.11 2.97 9.39
N ARG A 47 -16.44 3.44 10.45
CA ARG A 47 -15.35 4.42 10.30
C ARG A 47 -14.38 3.81 9.30
N ARG A 48 -14.06 4.54 8.22
CA ARG A 48 -12.95 4.17 7.35
C ARG A 48 -11.70 4.16 8.22
N GLN A 49 -11.28 2.97 8.63
CA GLN A 49 -10.06 2.78 9.38
C GLN A 49 -8.90 3.24 8.49
N GLY A 50 -7.92 3.90 9.09
CA GLY A 50 -6.80 4.47 8.36
C GLY A 50 -5.88 3.41 7.77
N PRO A 51 -4.82 3.83 7.07
CA PRO A 51 -3.68 2.97 6.82
C PRO A 51 -3.16 2.39 8.15
N THR A 52 -2.86 1.09 8.17
CA THR A 52 -2.33 0.39 9.35
C THR A 52 -1.10 1.10 9.94
N SER A 53 -1.16 1.39 11.24
CA SER A 53 -0.13 2.06 12.03
C SER A 53 0.83 1.10 12.73
N GLU A 54 1.90 1.60 13.37
CA GLU A 54 2.85 0.78 14.16
C GLU A 54 2.13 0.01 15.28
N GLY A 55 1.15 0.62 15.96
CA GLY A 55 0.37 -0.04 17.01
C GLY A 55 -0.54 -1.18 16.52
N GLU A 56 -0.81 -1.25 15.20
CA GLU A 56 -1.56 -2.34 14.56
C GLU A 56 -0.64 -3.38 13.89
N LEU A 57 0.68 -3.18 13.91
CA LEU A 57 1.66 -4.10 13.31
C LEU A 57 1.62 -5.50 13.94
N PRO A 58 1.53 -5.67 15.28
CA PRO A 58 1.38 -7.01 15.87
C PRO A 58 0.10 -7.72 15.44
N GLU A 59 -1.03 -7.00 15.27
CA GLU A 59 -2.28 -7.56 14.73
C GLU A 59 -2.09 -8.07 13.31
N LEU A 60 -1.42 -7.28 12.45
CA LEU A 60 -1.14 -7.66 11.06
C LEU A 60 -0.20 -8.86 10.95
N LEU A 61 0.87 -8.90 11.76
CA LEU A 61 1.82 -10.01 11.79
C LEU A 61 1.14 -11.28 12.30
N ALA A 62 0.40 -11.20 13.42
CA ALA A 62 -0.38 -12.32 13.95
C ALA A 62 -1.42 -12.83 12.94
N ALA A 63 -2.04 -11.96 12.14
CA ALA A 63 -2.97 -12.37 11.08
C ALA A 63 -2.25 -13.06 9.90
N ILE A 64 -1.08 -12.56 9.49
CA ILE A 64 -0.22 -13.24 8.49
C ILE A 64 0.21 -14.62 9.00
N GLU A 65 0.56 -14.73 10.28
CA GLU A 65 0.91 -16.00 10.95
C GLU A 65 -0.28 -16.92 11.16
N GLY A 66 -1.49 -16.38 11.33
CA GLY A 66 -2.74 -17.12 11.37
C GLY A 66 -3.24 -17.58 9.99
N TYR A 67 -2.74 -17.00 8.88
CA TYR A 67 -3.33 -17.20 7.56
C TYR A 67 -3.37 -18.68 7.13
N ASP A 68 -4.54 -19.11 6.66
CA ASP A 68 -4.99 -20.48 6.45
C ASP A 68 -5.02 -20.92 4.98
N GLY A 69 -4.93 -19.96 4.05
CA GLY A 69 -4.94 -20.22 2.61
C GLY A 69 -3.61 -20.75 2.05
N ASP A 70 -3.37 -20.54 0.74
CA ASP A 70 -2.18 -21.05 0.05
C ASP A 70 -0.86 -20.66 0.77
N ARG A 71 -0.07 -21.69 1.11
CA ARG A 71 1.17 -21.56 1.90
C ARG A 71 2.22 -20.66 1.25
N ARG A 72 2.29 -20.59 -0.09
CA ARG A 72 3.22 -19.69 -0.79
C ARG A 72 2.77 -18.24 -0.69
N THR A 73 1.46 -17.99 -0.67
CA THR A 73 0.86 -16.67 -0.44
C THR A 73 1.16 -16.18 0.99
N LYS A 74 1.10 -17.07 1.99
CA LYS A 74 1.55 -16.79 3.36
C LYS A 74 3.03 -16.42 3.42
N LEU A 75 3.89 -17.22 2.80
CA LEU A 75 5.33 -16.96 2.74
C LEU A 75 5.65 -15.69 1.94
N ALA A 76 4.89 -15.36 0.90
CA ALA A 76 5.02 -14.12 0.15
C ALA A 76 4.65 -12.89 0.99
N LEU A 77 3.62 -12.98 1.84
CA LEU A 77 3.28 -11.93 2.81
C LEU A 77 4.40 -11.72 3.83
N ARG A 78 4.96 -12.79 4.40
CA ARG A 78 6.14 -12.70 5.29
C ARG A 78 7.35 -12.07 4.59
N LEU A 79 7.65 -12.48 3.36
CA LEU A 79 8.78 -11.90 2.62
C LEU A 79 8.55 -10.42 2.31
N LEU A 80 7.29 -10.02 2.08
CA LEU A 80 6.92 -8.62 1.84
C LEU A 80 7.03 -7.76 3.10
N SER A 81 6.64 -8.24 4.29
CA SER A 81 6.85 -7.51 5.53
C SER A 81 8.34 -7.39 5.87
N LEU A 82 9.10 -8.49 5.71
CA LEU A 82 10.54 -8.53 6.00
C LEU A 82 11.41 -7.69 5.04
N THR A 83 10.99 -7.47 3.79
CA THR A 83 11.83 -6.77 2.78
C THR A 83 11.26 -5.44 2.29
N PHE A 84 9.94 -5.23 2.42
CA PHE A 84 9.19 -4.06 1.94
C PHE A 84 9.57 -3.57 0.52
N VAL A 85 9.86 -4.53 -0.37
CA VAL A 85 9.92 -4.30 -1.82
C VAL A 85 8.56 -3.89 -2.38
N ARG A 86 8.50 -3.43 -3.63
CA ARG A 86 7.20 -3.20 -4.30
C ARG A 86 6.53 -4.53 -4.62
N THR A 87 5.20 -4.60 -4.59
CA THR A 87 4.46 -5.84 -4.92
C THR A 87 4.85 -6.42 -6.28
N ILE A 88 5.13 -5.57 -7.27
CA ILE A 88 5.60 -6.01 -8.60
C ILE A 88 7.02 -6.62 -8.57
N GLU A 89 7.91 -6.11 -7.72
CA GLU A 89 9.25 -6.65 -7.53
C GLU A 89 9.16 -8.05 -6.92
N LEU A 90 8.33 -8.24 -5.88
CA LEU A 90 8.06 -9.54 -5.25
C LEU A 90 7.40 -10.54 -6.21
N ARG A 91 6.33 -10.14 -6.90
CA ARG A 91 5.57 -11.05 -7.77
C ARG A 91 6.45 -11.70 -8.83
N PHE A 92 7.25 -10.90 -9.53
CA PHE A 92 8.09 -11.36 -10.62
C PHE A 92 9.46 -11.91 -10.14
N ALA A 93 9.77 -11.92 -8.84
CA ALA A 93 11.08 -12.34 -8.33
C ALA A 93 11.56 -13.67 -8.95
N GLU A 94 12.76 -13.68 -9.52
CA GLU A 94 13.34 -14.88 -10.15
C GLU A 94 14.47 -15.46 -9.29
N TRP A 95 14.61 -16.80 -9.25
CA TRP A 95 15.61 -17.47 -8.40
C TRP A 95 17.05 -17.02 -8.69
N SER A 96 17.34 -16.62 -9.93
CA SER A 96 18.62 -16.07 -10.39
C SER A 96 18.97 -14.70 -9.81
N GLU A 97 18.02 -14.02 -9.15
CA GLU A 97 18.24 -12.72 -8.51
C GLU A 97 18.72 -12.85 -7.05
N PHE A 98 18.67 -14.05 -6.45
CA PHE A 98 18.97 -14.27 -5.04
C PHE A 98 20.39 -14.80 -4.82
N ASP A 99 21.26 -13.96 -4.29
CA ASP A 99 22.57 -14.34 -3.78
C ASP A 99 22.47 -14.58 -2.26
N LEU A 100 22.18 -15.83 -1.90
CA LEU A 100 21.97 -16.20 -0.49
C LEU A 100 23.27 -16.33 0.31
N GLU A 101 24.43 -16.41 -0.35
CA GLU A 101 25.74 -16.39 0.32
C GLU A 101 26.11 -14.98 0.77
N ARG A 102 25.81 -13.97 -0.07
CA ARG A 102 25.96 -12.55 0.27
C ARG A 102 24.78 -11.98 1.08
N ALA A 103 23.71 -12.76 1.27
CA ALA A 103 22.45 -12.32 1.86
C ALA A 103 21.80 -11.14 1.10
N GLU A 104 21.76 -11.21 -0.23
CA GLU A 104 21.25 -10.14 -1.11
C GLU A 104 20.24 -10.66 -2.13
N TRP A 105 19.21 -9.87 -2.42
CA TRP A 105 18.36 -10.02 -3.61
C TRP A 105 18.63 -8.85 -4.58
N ARG A 106 19.10 -9.18 -5.78
CA ARG A 106 19.73 -8.29 -6.75
C ARG A 106 18.82 -8.09 -7.97
N ILE A 107 17.80 -7.25 -7.81
CA ILE A 107 16.81 -6.98 -8.85
C ILE A 107 17.46 -6.17 -10.00
N PRO A 108 17.46 -6.66 -11.25
CA PRO A 108 18.17 -6.04 -12.36
C PRO A 108 17.45 -4.79 -12.90
N ALA A 109 18.23 -3.86 -13.47
CA ALA A 109 17.77 -2.57 -13.98
C ALA A 109 16.50 -2.61 -14.87
N PRO A 110 16.31 -3.55 -15.82
CA PRO A 110 15.13 -3.57 -16.69
C PRO A 110 13.79 -3.78 -15.95
N ARG A 111 13.83 -4.33 -14.72
CA ARG A 111 12.64 -4.53 -13.87
C ARG A 111 12.31 -3.32 -12.98
N MET A 112 13.28 -2.42 -12.77
CA MET A 112 13.16 -1.33 -11.82
C MET A 112 12.59 -0.07 -12.48
N LYS A 113 11.61 0.57 -11.84
CA LYS A 113 10.94 1.79 -12.34
C LYS A 113 11.93 2.88 -12.80
N MET A 114 13.04 3.02 -12.08
CA MET A 114 14.06 4.05 -12.33
C MET A 114 15.25 3.56 -13.18
N ARG A 115 15.16 2.35 -13.77
CA ARG A 115 16.19 1.72 -14.63
C ARG A 115 17.59 1.62 -14.00
N GLN A 116 17.68 1.57 -12.68
CA GLN A 116 18.90 1.23 -11.93
C GLN A 116 18.73 -0.13 -11.24
N PRO A 117 19.77 -0.96 -11.10
CA PRO A 117 19.71 -2.18 -10.30
C PRO A 117 19.39 -1.86 -8.83
N HIS A 118 18.57 -2.70 -8.20
CA HIS A 118 18.25 -2.59 -6.78
C HIS A 118 18.75 -3.82 -6.03
N ILE A 119 19.71 -3.60 -5.12
CA ILE A 119 20.21 -4.62 -4.20
C ILE A 119 19.43 -4.47 -2.89
N VAL A 120 18.71 -5.51 -2.49
CA VAL A 120 17.91 -5.64 -1.27
C VAL A 120 18.65 -6.58 -0.32
N PRO A 121 19.28 -6.08 0.77
CA PRO A 121 19.79 -6.92 1.84
C PRO A 121 18.67 -7.77 2.46
N LEU A 122 19.01 -9.03 2.75
CA LEU A 122 18.12 -10.03 3.33
C LEU A 122 18.53 -10.28 4.79
N SER A 123 17.56 -10.25 5.70
CA SER A 123 17.75 -10.75 7.06
C SER A 123 17.78 -12.27 7.09
N LYS A 124 18.26 -12.86 8.20
CA LYS A 124 18.20 -14.30 8.46
C LYS A 124 16.77 -14.85 8.29
N GLN A 125 15.78 -14.11 8.80
CA GLN A 125 14.35 -14.38 8.67
C GLN A 125 13.91 -14.39 7.20
N ALA A 126 14.34 -13.40 6.40
CA ALA A 126 14.01 -13.35 4.97
C ALA A 126 14.60 -14.53 4.19
N ILE A 127 15.86 -14.91 4.49
CA ILE A 127 16.51 -16.09 3.89
C ILE A 127 15.74 -17.37 4.26
N ALA A 128 15.35 -17.54 5.52
CA ALA A 128 14.56 -18.69 5.97
C ALA A 128 13.19 -18.77 5.25
N VAL A 129 12.53 -17.62 5.02
CA VAL A 129 11.30 -17.56 4.21
C VAL A 129 11.55 -17.93 2.75
N ILE A 130 12.62 -17.45 2.12
CA ILE A 130 13.00 -17.80 0.74
C ILE A 130 13.30 -19.30 0.62
N GLN A 131 14.01 -19.88 1.58
CA GLN A 131 14.25 -21.33 1.65
C GLN A 131 12.95 -22.12 1.83
N ALA A 132 12.03 -21.66 2.69
CA ALA A 132 10.71 -22.27 2.87
C ALA A 132 9.83 -22.17 1.61
N ILE A 133 9.96 -21.11 0.79
CA ILE A 133 9.33 -21.00 -0.53
C ILE A 133 9.97 -22.03 -1.49
N ARG A 134 11.29 -22.18 -1.48
CA ARG A 134 12.02 -23.13 -2.33
C ARG A 134 11.62 -24.58 -2.07
N SER A 135 11.39 -24.94 -0.80
CA SER A 135 10.85 -26.25 -0.40
C SER A 135 9.36 -26.43 -0.72
N ALA A 136 8.64 -25.37 -1.11
CA ALA A 136 7.22 -25.38 -1.44
C ALA A 136 6.93 -25.25 -2.96
N THR A 137 7.94 -25.27 -3.83
CA THR A 137 7.75 -25.29 -5.29
C THR A 137 8.90 -25.95 -6.04
N THR A 138 8.58 -26.65 -7.13
CA THR A 138 9.56 -27.21 -8.09
C THR A 138 9.91 -26.24 -9.23
N ASN A 139 9.36 -25.02 -9.23
CA ASN A 139 9.59 -24.05 -10.30
C ASN A 139 11.03 -23.54 -10.30
N LYS A 140 11.68 -23.59 -11.48
CA LYS A 140 13.10 -23.22 -11.64
C LYS A 140 13.32 -21.74 -11.97
N ARG A 141 12.27 -20.97 -12.29
CA ARG A 141 12.36 -19.56 -12.68
C ARG A 141 11.78 -18.64 -11.60
N TRP A 142 10.48 -18.69 -11.39
CA TRP A 142 9.77 -17.79 -10.48
C TRP A 142 9.90 -18.26 -9.03
N LEU A 143 10.23 -17.33 -8.13
CA LEU A 143 10.10 -17.51 -6.67
C LEU A 143 8.65 -17.86 -6.29
N LEU A 144 7.69 -17.13 -6.89
CA LEU A 144 6.26 -17.21 -6.58
C LEU A 144 5.46 -17.50 -7.86
N PRO A 145 5.48 -18.75 -8.37
CA PRO A 145 4.71 -19.14 -9.54
C PRO A 145 3.20 -19.18 -9.24
N SER A 146 2.38 -18.89 -10.25
CA SER A 146 0.92 -18.96 -10.16
C SER A 146 0.45 -20.40 -9.95
N PRO A 147 -0.52 -20.65 -9.03
CA PRO A 147 -1.11 -21.98 -8.85
C PRO A 147 -1.92 -22.46 -10.07
N ARG A 148 -2.21 -21.59 -11.05
CA ARG A 148 -2.97 -21.92 -12.27
C ARG A 148 -2.09 -22.11 -13.51
N ASN A 149 -0.86 -21.62 -13.49
CA ASN A 149 0.09 -21.70 -14.61
C ASN A 149 1.52 -21.48 -14.09
N SER A 150 2.37 -22.50 -14.13
CA SER A 150 3.76 -22.43 -13.64
C SER A 150 4.63 -21.43 -14.39
N GLU A 151 4.30 -21.12 -15.65
CA GLU A 151 5.10 -20.24 -16.49
C GLU A 151 4.85 -18.75 -16.19
N GLN A 152 3.89 -18.46 -15.31
CA GLN A 152 3.53 -17.11 -14.88
C GLN A 152 3.74 -16.93 -13.37
N PRO A 153 4.11 -15.74 -12.91
CA PRO A 153 4.12 -15.42 -11.48
C PRO A 153 2.69 -15.32 -10.92
N ILE A 154 2.56 -15.27 -9.59
CA ILE A 154 1.30 -14.96 -8.91
C ILE A 154 0.66 -13.64 -9.41
N SER A 155 -0.67 -13.58 -9.34
CA SER A 155 -1.44 -12.44 -9.84
C SER A 155 -1.27 -11.21 -8.94
N GLU A 156 -1.62 -10.04 -9.47
CA GLU A 156 -1.50 -8.76 -8.76
C GLU A 156 -2.27 -8.75 -7.46
N ASN A 157 -3.47 -9.33 -7.50
CA ASN A 157 -4.41 -9.34 -6.39
C ASN A 157 -4.15 -10.48 -5.40
N THR A 158 -3.17 -11.38 -5.62
CA THR A 158 -2.86 -12.49 -4.70
C THR A 158 -2.56 -12.00 -3.28
N ILE A 159 -1.67 -11.02 -3.14
CA ILE A 159 -1.32 -10.39 -1.86
C ILE A 159 -2.51 -9.57 -1.31
N LEU A 160 -3.13 -8.75 -2.16
CA LEU A 160 -4.20 -7.84 -1.77
C LEU A 160 -5.43 -8.59 -1.23
N TYR A 161 -5.88 -9.64 -1.92
CA TYR A 161 -7.01 -10.44 -1.48
C TYR A 161 -6.69 -11.36 -0.29
N ALA A 162 -5.42 -11.66 -0.02
CA ALA A 162 -5.03 -12.31 1.23
C ALA A 162 -5.17 -11.35 2.42
N LEU A 163 -4.65 -10.12 2.30
CA LEU A 163 -4.87 -9.05 3.29
C LEU A 163 -6.37 -8.79 3.53
N TYR A 164 -7.19 -8.81 2.48
CA TYR A 164 -8.64 -8.63 2.61
C TYR A 164 -9.31 -9.78 3.38
N ARG A 165 -8.92 -11.04 3.15
CA ARG A 165 -9.41 -12.20 3.92
C ARG A 165 -9.01 -12.14 5.39
N MET A 166 -7.86 -11.54 5.69
CA MET A 166 -7.36 -11.30 7.05
C MET A 166 -7.98 -10.06 7.73
N GLY A 167 -9.00 -9.44 7.15
CA GLY A 167 -9.70 -8.28 7.74
C GLY A 167 -9.06 -6.91 7.45
N PHE A 168 -7.92 -6.85 6.75
CA PHE A 168 -7.21 -5.59 6.46
C PHE A 168 -7.72 -4.85 5.22
N HIS A 169 -8.96 -5.08 4.79
CA HIS A 169 -9.55 -4.42 3.63
C HIS A 169 -9.62 -2.88 3.83
N GLY A 170 -8.80 -2.15 3.06
CA GLY A 170 -8.68 -0.69 3.15
C GLY A 170 -7.68 -0.20 4.21
N ARG A 171 -7.27 -1.06 5.16
CA ARG A 171 -6.23 -0.79 6.17
C ARG A 171 -4.82 -1.04 5.62
N MET A 172 -4.61 -2.20 4.99
CA MET A 172 -3.32 -2.62 4.44
C MET A 172 -3.41 -3.01 2.96
N THR A 173 -2.32 -2.79 2.24
CA THR A 173 -2.09 -3.26 0.87
C THR A 173 -0.64 -3.74 0.73
N GLY A 174 -0.29 -4.41 -0.37
CA GLY A 174 1.12 -4.74 -0.65
C GLY A 174 2.06 -3.52 -0.72
N HIS A 175 1.53 -2.31 -0.92
CA HIS A 175 2.30 -1.07 -0.84
C HIS A 175 2.36 -0.50 0.60
N GLY A 176 1.38 -0.78 1.45
CA GLY A 176 1.28 -0.21 2.80
C GLY A 176 2.45 -0.60 3.71
N PHE A 177 2.98 -1.82 3.57
CA PHE A 177 4.22 -2.26 4.24
C PHE A 177 5.39 -1.28 4.02
N ARG A 178 5.45 -0.60 2.87
CA ARG A 178 6.52 0.35 2.54
C ARG A 178 6.37 1.68 3.25
N GLY A 179 5.14 2.15 3.41
CA GLY A 179 4.85 3.33 4.22
C GLY A 179 5.16 3.05 5.68
N LEU A 180 4.63 1.94 6.21
CA LEU A 180 4.80 1.51 7.59
C LEU A 180 6.28 1.32 7.96
N ALA A 181 7.05 0.57 7.14
CA ALA A 181 8.48 0.40 7.37
C ALA A 181 9.27 1.72 7.25
N SER A 182 8.92 2.61 6.32
CA SER A 182 9.59 3.92 6.19
C SER A 182 9.34 4.81 7.41
N THR A 183 8.09 4.92 7.86
CA THR A 183 7.72 5.67 9.07
C THR A 183 8.51 5.15 10.28
N ILE A 184 8.42 3.85 10.56
CA ILE A 184 9.07 3.24 11.72
C ILE A 184 10.59 3.41 11.65
N LEU A 185 11.25 3.13 10.51
CA LEU A 185 12.70 3.26 10.40
C LEU A 185 13.19 4.71 10.60
N ASN A 186 12.43 5.72 10.16
CA ASN A 186 12.73 7.13 10.44
C ASN A 186 12.53 7.47 11.92
N GLU A 187 11.42 7.04 12.54
CA GLU A 187 11.12 7.27 13.96
C GLU A 187 12.11 6.58 14.90
N ARG A 188 12.70 5.45 14.46
CA ARG A 188 13.76 4.71 15.15
C ARG A 188 15.17 5.27 14.88
N GLY A 189 15.28 6.36 14.09
CA GLY A 189 16.52 7.12 13.90
C GLY A 189 17.51 6.55 12.88
N PHE A 190 17.09 5.66 11.98
CA PHE A 190 17.95 5.23 10.88
C PHE A 190 18.19 6.38 9.88
N ASN A 191 19.35 6.38 9.22
CA ASN A 191 19.69 7.42 8.24
C ASN A 191 18.69 7.37 7.05
N PRO A 192 18.00 8.48 6.73
CA PRO A 192 17.05 8.55 5.62
C PRO A 192 17.61 8.07 4.27
N ASP A 193 18.89 8.31 3.98
CA ASP A 193 19.54 7.86 2.74
C ASP A 193 19.52 6.33 2.64
N TRP A 194 19.63 5.60 3.76
CA TRP A 194 19.59 4.13 3.78
C TRP A 194 18.15 3.61 3.54
N ILE A 195 17.16 4.31 4.09
CA ILE A 195 15.74 3.99 3.98
C ILE A 195 15.26 4.23 2.53
N GLU A 196 15.54 5.41 1.97
CA GLU A 196 15.19 5.75 0.59
C GLU A 196 15.91 4.86 -0.43
N ARG A 197 17.18 4.50 -0.16
CA ARG A 197 17.93 3.51 -0.96
C ARG A 197 17.31 2.12 -0.88
N GLN A 198 16.86 1.68 0.30
CA GLN A 198 16.15 0.41 0.50
C GLN A 198 14.76 0.38 -0.16
N LEU A 199 14.11 1.53 -0.22
CA LEU A 199 12.86 1.71 -0.96
C LEU A 199 13.09 1.79 -2.48
N ALA A 200 14.34 1.82 -2.95
CA ALA A 200 14.70 2.18 -4.33
C ALA A 200 13.94 3.43 -4.80
N HIS A 201 13.98 4.47 -3.97
CA HIS A 201 13.72 5.84 -4.37
C HIS A 201 15.03 6.44 -4.88
N THR A 202 14.95 7.40 -5.81
CA THR A 202 16.11 8.11 -6.34
C THR A 202 16.27 9.45 -5.63
N GLU A 203 17.48 9.72 -5.12
CA GLU A 203 17.90 11.08 -4.79
C GLU A 203 17.56 12.02 -5.97
N GLN A 204 16.85 13.12 -5.68
CA GLN A 204 16.50 14.11 -6.72
C GLN A 204 17.74 14.91 -7.19
N ASN A 205 18.81 14.91 -6.40
CA ASN A 205 20.08 15.58 -6.69
C ASN A 205 20.95 14.70 -7.61
N SER A 206 20.72 14.83 -8.92
CA SER A 206 21.27 14.01 -10.02
C SER A 206 22.80 13.87 -10.12
N ILE A 207 23.57 14.60 -9.32
CA ILE A 207 25.04 14.61 -9.34
C ILE A 207 25.64 13.40 -8.59
N ARG A 208 25.00 12.89 -7.53
CA ARG A 208 25.50 11.74 -6.74
C ARG A 208 25.13 10.37 -7.30
N ALA A 209 24.07 10.30 -8.12
CA ALA A 209 23.40 9.05 -8.49
C ALA A 209 24.20 8.10 -9.43
N ALA A 210 25.38 8.51 -9.90
CA ALA A 210 26.01 7.90 -11.08
C ALA A 210 26.82 6.60 -10.82
N TYR A 211 27.44 6.40 -9.66
CA TYR A 211 28.59 5.48 -9.56
C TYR A 211 28.70 4.53 -8.35
N ASN A 212 27.65 4.32 -7.55
CA ASN A 212 27.70 3.27 -6.52
C ASN A 212 26.36 2.58 -6.24
N HIS A 213 26.07 1.49 -6.95
CA HIS A 213 24.89 0.66 -6.69
C HIS A 213 24.91 0.00 -5.29
N ALA A 214 26.10 -0.16 -4.70
CA ALA A 214 26.36 -0.74 -3.39
C ALA A 214 26.42 0.29 -2.23
N GLN A 215 25.96 1.53 -2.46
CA GLN A 215 25.85 2.58 -1.45
C GLN A 215 25.16 2.07 -0.17
N HIS A 216 25.85 2.27 0.95
CA HIS A 216 25.41 1.95 2.31
C HIS A 216 24.97 0.49 2.52
N LEU A 217 25.50 -0.48 1.74
CA LEU A 217 25.13 -1.88 1.95
C LEU A 217 25.44 -2.40 3.36
N PRO A 218 26.64 -2.23 3.95
CA PRO A 218 26.90 -2.74 5.30
C PRO A 218 26.00 -2.14 6.39
N GLU A 219 25.52 -0.92 6.18
CA GLU A 219 24.57 -0.22 7.04
C GLU A 219 23.14 -0.74 6.81
N ARG A 220 22.75 -0.92 5.55
CA ARG A 220 21.44 -1.46 5.15
C ARG A 220 21.28 -2.94 5.52
N HIS A 221 22.34 -3.76 5.49
CA HIS A 221 22.31 -5.12 6.06
C HIS A 221 21.99 -5.09 7.56
N ARG A 222 22.61 -4.17 8.32
CA ARG A 222 22.33 -3.99 9.74
C ARG A 222 20.91 -3.47 9.99
N MET A 223 20.44 -2.51 9.20
CA MET A 223 19.07 -1.99 9.24
C MET A 223 18.02 -3.06 8.90
N MET A 224 18.24 -3.87 7.87
CA MET A 224 17.29 -4.92 7.46
C MET A 224 17.27 -6.11 8.42
N GLN A 225 18.40 -6.43 9.07
CA GLN A 225 18.40 -7.39 10.16
C GLN A 225 17.67 -6.83 11.39
N TRP A 226 17.95 -5.59 11.81
CA TRP A 226 17.23 -4.93 12.90
C TRP A 226 15.71 -4.86 12.64
N TRP A 227 15.30 -4.53 11.41
CA TRP A 227 13.90 -4.50 11.02
C TRP A 227 13.23 -5.87 11.21
N ALA A 228 13.89 -6.95 10.78
CA ALA A 228 13.37 -8.30 11.00
C ALA A 228 13.34 -8.69 12.48
N ASP A 229 14.39 -8.35 13.24
CA ASP A 229 14.46 -8.58 14.69
C ASP A 229 13.43 -7.71 15.46
N TYR A 230 12.90 -6.65 14.86
CA TYR A 230 11.79 -5.83 15.36
C TYR A 230 10.41 -6.39 14.98
N LEU A 231 10.28 -7.11 13.85
CA LEU A 231 9.04 -7.83 13.50
C LEU A 231 8.84 -9.14 14.29
N ASP A 232 9.87 -9.65 14.94
CA ASP A 232 9.83 -10.86 15.78
C ASP A 232 9.51 -10.55 17.27
N GLN A 233 9.10 -9.32 17.63
CA GLN A 233 8.79 -8.83 18.98
C GLN A 233 7.29 -8.69 19.27
#